data_AF-N9MW39-F1
#
_entry.id   AF-N9MW39-F1
#
_cell.length_a   1.000
_cell.length_b   1.000
_cell.length_c   1.000
_cell.angle_alpha   90.00
_cell.angle_beta   90.00
_cell.angle_gamma   90.00
#
_symmetry.space_group_name_H-M   'P 1'
#
loop_
_entity.id
_entity.type
_entity.pdbx_description
1 polymer ?
#
loop_
_entity_poly.entity_id
_entity_poly.type
_entity_poly.pdbx_seq_one_letter_code
_entity_poly.pdbx_strand_id
1 'polypeptide(L)'
;MINTDHPYFFIKNIIDSESTYSLSRYIYLPDSLSDNRIIDTTLGENFSTHYINSLLKNLNKDQELAFHSLVKTKNKKIYHIPMIDFSTPTLDRETYYRLKNFIDYKILSNMFFYSTGNSFHAYSSKLLTHKEWLRFMGSLLLINPANSSFNIIDNRWIGHRIMSGFSTLRWSNNSGTYKSIPQKTEIKLF
;
A
#
# COMPACT_ATOMS: atom_id res chain seq x y z
N MET A 1 13.34 -11.01 9.55
CA MET A 1 13.73 -9.60 9.77
C MET A 1 13.52 -8.85 8.46
N ILE A 2 13.00 -7.63 8.50
CA ILE A 2 12.88 -6.78 7.30
C ILE A 2 14.27 -6.31 6.83
N ASN A 3 14.48 -6.22 5.52
CA ASN A 3 15.71 -5.72 4.90
C ASN A 3 15.50 -4.31 4.31
N THR A 4 16.56 -3.68 3.81
CA THR A 4 16.54 -2.30 3.28
C THR A 4 15.59 -2.08 2.10
N ASP A 5 15.23 -3.15 1.39
CA ASP A 5 14.29 -3.09 0.26
C ASP A 5 12.82 -3.20 0.70
N HIS A 6 12.56 -3.42 1.98
CA HIS A 6 11.21 -3.47 2.52
C HIS A 6 10.53 -2.08 2.49
N PRO A 7 9.22 -1.97 2.20
CA PRO A 7 8.49 -0.69 2.17
C PRO A 7 8.64 0.19 3.41
N TYR A 8 8.85 -0.44 4.57
CA TYR A 8 9.15 0.24 5.83
C TYR A 8 10.21 1.33 5.67
N PHE A 9 11.31 1.08 4.94
CA PHE A 9 12.42 2.04 4.86
C PHE A 9 12.05 3.31 4.08
N PHE A 10 11.17 3.20 3.09
CA PHE A 10 10.60 4.37 2.43
C PHE A 10 9.62 5.09 3.35
N ILE A 11 8.70 4.35 3.98
CA ILE A 11 7.72 4.94 4.88
C ILE A 11 8.42 5.68 6.02
N LYS A 12 9.48 5.12 6.59
CA LYS A 12 10.26 5.76 7.66
C LYS A 12 10.82 7.13 7.27
N ASN A 13 11.09 7.37 5.99
CA ASN A 13 11.60 8.65 5.50
C ASN A 13 10.51 9.71 5.31
N ILE A 14 9.23 9.33 5.31
CA ILE A 14 8.10 10.25 5.11
C ILE A 14 7.23 10.41 6.35
N ILE A 15 7.44 9.58 7.38
CA ILE A 15 6.69 9.71 8.64
C ILE A 15 7.21 10.89 9.46
N ASP A 16 6.28 11.59 10.09
CA ASP A 16 6.50 12.64 11.06
C ASP A 16 6.47 12.05 12.48
N SER A 17 7.35 12.50 13.38
CA SER A 17 7.51 11.90 14.71
C SER A 17 6.26 12.04 15.58
N GLU A 18 5.54 13.16 15.44
CA GLU A 18 4.36 13.51 16.24
C GLU A 18 3.04 12.99 15.63
N SER A 19 3.09 12.43 14.43
CA SER A 19 1.94 11.86 13.75
C SER A 19 1.73 10.39 14.15
N THR A 20 0.49 9.91 14.06
CA THR A 20 0.15 8.51 14.33
C THR A 20 -0.06 7.73 13.04
N TYR A 21 0.39 6.48 13.08
CA TYR A 21 0.37 5.52 11.99
C TYR A 21 -0.18 4.19 12.48
N SER A 22 -0.80 3.44 11.57
CA SER A 22 -1.45 2.19 11.93
C SER A 22 -0.98 1.05 11.04
N LEU A 23 -0.84 -0.12 11.64
CA LEU A 23 -0.73 -1.38 10.95
C LEU A 23 -1.91 -2.26 11.37
N SER A 24 -2.21 -3.27 10.57
CA SER A 24 -3.15 -4.30 10.96
C SER A 24 -2.60 -5.68 10.75
N ARG A 25 -2.99 -6.58 11.65
CA ARG A 25 -2.88 -8.03 11.48
C ARG A 25 -4.22 -8.56 10.97
N TYR A 26 -4.20 -9.35 9.91
CA TYR A 26 -5.41 -9.83 9.25
C TYR A 26 -5.20 -11.20 8.63
N ILE A 27 -6.29 -11.94 8.44
CA ILE A 27 -6.31 -13.17 7.64
C ILE A 27 -6.98 -12.82 6.31
N TYR A 28 -6.33 -13.18 5.20
CA TYR A 28 -6.91 -12.95 3.88
C TYR A 28 -7.99 -14.00 3.61
N LEU A 29 -9.22 -13.54 3.40
CA LEU A 29 -10.35 -14.36 2.98
C LEU A 29 -10.72 -13.97 1.54
N PRO A 30 -10.39 -14.81 0.53
CA PRO A 30 -10.77 -14.54 -0.85
C PRO A 30 -12.28 -14.33 -0.98
N ASP A 31 -12.67 -13.40 -1.85
CA ASP A 31 -14.06 -13.13 -2.25
C ASP A 31 -15.03 -12.89 -1.09
N SER A 32 -14.51 -12.30 0.00
CA SER A 32 -15.27 -11.94 1.18
C SER A 32 -15.32 -10.43 1.34
N LEU A 33 -16.49 -9.89 1.69
CA LEU A 33 -16.62 -8.50 2.15
C LEU A 33 -16.03 -8.29 3.56
N SER A 34 -15.79 -9.36 4.31
CA SER A 34 -15.22 -9.30 5.64
C SER A 34 -13.75 -8.85 5.57
N ASP A 35 -13.44 -7.74 6.22
CA ASP A 35 -12.08 -7.22 6.37
C ASP A 35 -11.71 -7.13 7.85
N ASN A 36 -11.85 -8.25 8.57
CA ASN A 36 -11.54 -8.31 9.99
C ASN A 36 -10.05 -8.09 10.24
N ARG A 37 -9.74 -7.03 10.99
CA ARG A 37 -8.37 -6.56 11.26
C ARG A 37 -8.20 -6.27 12.73
N ILE A 38 -7.06 -6.70 13.28
CA ILE A 38 -6.58 -6.21 14.58
C ILE A 38 -5.66 -5.04 14.28
N ILE A 39 -6.03 -3.84 14.70
CA ILE A 39 -5.32 -2.59 14.35
C ILE A 39 -4.39 -2.19 15.50
N ASP A 40 -3.11 -2.06 15.19
CA ASP A 40 -2.07 -1.56 16.09
C ASP A 40 -1.70 -0.13 15.64
N THR A 41 -1.85 0.85 16.53
CA THR A 41 -1.55 2.27 16.25
C THR A 41 -0.39 2.75 17.11
N THR A 42 0.54 3.51 16.51
CA THR A 42 1.69 4.06 17.20
C THR A 42 2.05 5.46 16.69
N LEU A 43 2.76 6.24 17.49
CA LEU A 43 3.41 7.49 17.07
C LEU A 43 4.60 7.19 16.14
N GLY A 44 4.89 8.14 15.24
CA GLY A 44 6.01 8.06 14.30
C GLY A 44 7.38 7.96 14.96
N GLU A 45 7.54 8.57 16.15
CA GLU A 45 8.77 8.43 16.97
C GLU A 45 9.04 6.97 17.36
N ASN A 46 7.97 6.20 17.64
CA ASN A 46 8.03 4.81 18.07
C ASN A 46 8.03 3.83 16.87
N PHE A 47 7.79 4.34 15.66
CA PHE A 47 7.77 3.56 14.42
C PHE A 47 9.20 3.21 13.99
N SER A 48 9.74 2.16 14.62
CA SER A 48 11.12 1.68 14.47
C SER A 48 11.19 0.29 13.84
N THR A 49 12.37 -0.12 13.38
CA THR A 49 12.61 -1.50 12.89
C THR A 49 12.34 -2.54 13.98
N HIS A 50 12.64 -2.22 15.24
CA HIS A 50 12.35 -3.08 16.39
C HIS A 50 10.84 -3.29 16.54
N TYR A 51 10.06 -2.20 16.49
CA TYR A 51 8.60 -2.24 16.54
C TYR A 51 8.01 -3.08 15.39
N ILE A 52 8.46 -2.88 14.14
CA ILE A 52 7.96 -3.69 13.02
C ILE A 52 8.34 -5.17 13.16
N ASN A 53 9.58 -5.46 13.58
CA ASN A 53 10.00 -6.84 13.79
C ASN A 53 9.25 -7.53 14.94
N SER A 54 8.85 -6.80 15.99
CA SER A 54 8.05 -7.38 17.07
C SER A 54 6.64 -7.72 16.59
N LEU A 55 6.00 -6.83 15.81
CA LEU A 55 4.70 -7.13 15.18
C LEU A 55 4.76 -8.37 14.28
N LEU A 56 5.80 -8.48 13.45
CA LEU A 56 5.98 -9.63 12.55
C LEU A 56 6.17 -10.94 13.32
N LYS A 57 6.92 -10.93 14.43
CA LYS A 57 7.11 -12.13 15.28
C LYS A 57 5.84 -12.57 16.00
N ASN A 58 4.91 -11.64 16.24
CA ASN A 58 3.66 -11.88 16.95
C ASN A 58 2.47 -12.15 16.01
N LEU A 59 2.72 -12.40 14.72
CA LEU A 59 1.69 -12.86 13.81
C LEU A 59 1.29 -14.30 14.16
N ASN A 60 0.00 -14.53 14.32
CA ASN A 60 -0.50 -15.91 14.37
C ASN A 60 -0.30 -16.59 13.02
N LYS A 61 -0.45 -17.92 13.00
CA LYS A 61 -0.51 -18.67 11.75
C LYS A 61 -1.54 -18.05 10.81
N ASP A 62 -1.18 -17.95 9.54
CA ASP A 62 -2.00 -17.41 8.44
C ASP A 62 -2.33 -15.91 8.52
N GLN A 63 -1.88 -15.21 9.56
CA GLN A 63 -2.00 -13.76 9.62
C GLN A 63 -0.93 -13.08 8.77
N GLU A 64 -1.30 -11.93 8.20
CA GLU A 64 -0.39 -11.00 7.55
C GLU A 64 -0.43 -9.64 8.23
N LEU A 65 0.69 -8.93 8.17
CA LEU A 65 0.84 -7.54 8.55
C LEU A 65 0.62 -6.65 7.32
N ALA A 66 -0.22 -5.63 7.45
CA ALA A 66 -0.42 -4.59 6.44
C ALA A 66 -0.29 -3.20 7.06
N PHE A 67 0.28 -2.26 6.31
CA PHE A 67 0.39 -0.86 6.69
C PHE A 67 -0.78 -0.06 6.14
N HIS A 68 -1.28 0.90 6.93
CA HIS A 68 -2.45 1.71 6.58
C HIS A 68 -2.02 3.06 5.99
N SER A 69 -2.82 3.59 5.06
CA SER A 69 -2.52 4.90 4.47
C SER A 69 -2.78 6.09 5.37
N LEU A 70 -3.58 5.92 6.43
CA LEU A 70 -3.97 7.01 7.32
C LEU A 70 -2.78 7.60 8.06
N VAL A 71 -2.68 8.92 8.01
CA VAL A 71 -1.76 9.72 8.81
C VAL A 71 -2.60 10.70 9.62
N LYS A 72 -2.62 10.54 10.94
CA LYS A 72 -3.29 11.50 11.83
C LYS A 72 -2.21 12.37 12.47
N THR A 73 -2.19 13.64 12.10
CA THR A 73 -1.19 14.59 12.61
C THR A 73 -1.48 14.99 14.05
N LYS A 74 -0.49 15.57 14.73
CA LYS A 74 -0.66 16.12 16.08
C LYS A 74 -1.83 17.10 16.21
N ASN A 75 -2.10 17.85 15.13
CA ASN A 75 -3.20 18.81 15.05
C ASN A 75 -4.54 18.17 14.64
N LYS A 76 -4.66 16.84 14.76
CA LYS A 76 -5.84 16.05 14.43
C LYS A 76 -6.28 16.12 12.95
N LYS A 77 -5.41 16.62 12.05
CA LYS A 77 -5.68 16.55 10.60
C LYS A 77 -5.44 15.14 10.12
N ILE A 78 -6.27 14.68 9.20
CA ILE A 78 -6.18 13.35 8.62
C ILE A 78 -5.75 13.48 7.15
N TYR A 79 -4.72 12.73 6.80
CA TYR A 79 -4.23 12.57 5.43
C TYR A 79 -4.12 11.09 5.07
N HIS A 80 -3.93 10.83 3.79
CA HIS A 80 -3.62 9.52 3.25
C HIS A 80 -2.30 9.55 2.49
N ILE A 81 -1.48 8.54 2.72
CA ILE A 81 -0.38 8.14 1.84
C ILE A 81 -1.01 7.46 0.60
N PRO A 82 -0.82 7.96 -0.62
CA PRO A 82 -1.31 7.29 -1.83
C PRO A 82 -0.66 5.92 -1.94
N MET A 83 -1.49 4.91 -2.18
CA MET A 83 -1.09 3.52 -2.29
C MET A 83 -1.72 2.92 -3.54
N ILE A 84 -1.06 1.93 -4.14
CA ILE A 84 -1.61 1.15 -5.25
C ILE A 84 -1.31 -0.32 -5.01
N ASP A 85 -2.33 -1.18 -5.16
CA ASP A 85 -2.17 -2.63 -5.30
C ASP A 85 -2.37 -3.01 -6.78
N PHE A 86 -1.30 -3.47 -7.42
CA PHE A 86 -1.31 -3.84 -8.82
C PHE A 86 -1.75 -5.30 -9.00
N SER A 87 -2.53 -5.59 -10.03
CA SER A 87 -2.87 -6.97 -10.44
C SER A 87 -1.93 -7.53 -11.50
N THR A 88 -1.02 -6.71 -12.03
CA THR A 88 -0.09 -7.11 -13.10
C THR A 88 1.22 -7.69 -12.55
N PRO A 89 1.79 -8.73 -13.21
CA PRO A 89 3.12 -9.25 -12.90
C PRO A 89 4.27 -8.43 -13.50
N THR A 90 3.97 -7.43 -14.35
CA THR A 90 4.98 -6.50 -14.92
C THR A 90 4.59 -5.03 -14.77
N LEU A 91 5.57 -4.19 -14.43
CA LEU A 91 5.48 -2.73 -14.54
C LEU A 91 6.38 -2.26 -15.68
N ASP A 92 5.84 -2.31 -16.89
CA ASP A 92 6.50 -1.92 -18.13
C ASP A 92 6.17 -0.47 -18.53
N ARG A 93 6.76 -0.06 -19.66
CA ARG A 93 6.57 1.25 -20.26
C ARG A 93 5.10 1.57 -20.58
N GLU A 94 4.34 0.59 -21.07
CA GLU A 94 2.92 0.78 -21.39
C GLU A 94 2.09 1.03 -20.14
N THR A 95 2.31 0.23 -19.11
CA THR A 95 1.71 0.39 -17.79
C THR A 95 2.03 1.77 -17.22
N TYR A 96 3.29 2.21 -17.30
CA TYR A 96 3.70 3.53 -16.84
C TYR A 96 3.02 4.68 -17.58
N TYR A 97 2.93 4.64 -18.91
CA TYR A 97 2.23 5.67 -19.66
C TYR A 97 0.73 5.71 -19.34
N ARG A 98 0.15 4.54 -19.12
CA ARG A 98 -1.25 4.46 -18.71
C ARG A 98 -1.47 5.09 -17.34
N LEU A 99 -0.61 4.80 -16.36
CA LEU A 99 -0.61 5.48 -15.06
C LEU A 99 -0.52 7.00 -15.21
N LYS A 100 0.40 7.48 -16.06
CA LYS A 100 0.63 8.92 -16.31
C LYS A 100 -0.61 9.66 -16.83
N ASN A 101 -1.49 8.97 -17.56
CA ASN A 101 -2.71 9.59 -18.12
C ASN A 101 -3.80 9.80 -17.08
N PHE A 102 -3.81 9.03 -15.98
CA PHE A 102 -4.91 9.04 -15.01
C PHE A 102 -4.49 9.49 -13.60
N ILE A 103 -3.19 9.47 -13.30
CA ILE A 103 -2.65 9.89 -12.00
C ILE A 103 -1.98 11.24 -12.12
N ASP A 104 -2.26 12.14 -11.18
CA ASP A 104 -1.58 13.43 -11.06
C ASP A 104 -0.06 13.25 -11.03
N TYR A 105 0.65 14.03 -11.85
CA TYR A 105 2.10 13.93 -12.02
C TYR A 105 2.87 14.08 -10.70
N LYS A 106 2.41 14.93 -9.78
CA LYS A 106 3.07 15.12 -8.47
C LYS A 106 2.94 13.89 -7.60
N ILE A 107 1.88 13.10 -7.75
CA ILE A 107 1.73 11.82 -7.04
C ILE A 107 2.64 10.79 -7.70
N LEU A 108 2.53 10.61 -9.03
CA LEU A 108 3.25 9.58 -9.78
C LEU A 108 4.77 9.74 -9.72
N SER A 109 5.29 10.97 -9.88
CA SER A 109 6.72 11.26 -9.79
C SER A 109 7.33 11.01 -8.40
N ASN A 110 6.48 10.90 -7.37
CA ASN A 110 6.88 10.61 -6.00
C ASN A 110 6.57 9.16 -5.59
N MET A 111 6.20 8.28 -6.54
CA MET A 111 5.91 6.88 -6.26
C MET A 111 7.16 6.01 -6.21
N PHE A 112 7.14 5.08 -5.25
CA PHE A 112 8.12 4.01 -5.09
C PHE A 112 7.42 2.67 -5.25
N PHE A 113 8.04 1.76 -5.98
CA PHE A 113 7.45 0.48 -6.38
C PHE A 113 8.12 -0.68 -5.64
N TYR A 114 7.31 -1.70 -5.34
CA TYR A 114 7.74 -2.88 -4.60
C TYR A 114 7.15 -4.13 -5.26
N SER A 115 8.00 -5.06 -5.68
CA SER A 115 7.58 -6.37 -6.19
C SER A 115 7.26 -7.31 -5.04
N THR A 116 6.19 -8.08 -5.18
CA THR A 116 5.86 -9.21 -4.29
C THR A 116 5.99 -10.57 -4.98
N GLY A 117 6.69 -10.59 -6.13
CA GLY A 117 6.94 -11.77 -6.97
C GLY A 117 5.93 -11.96 -8.11
N ASN A 118 4.64 -11.72 -7.87
CA ASN A 118 3.57 -11.83 -8.88
C ASN A 118 2.75 -10.55 -9.07
N SER A 119 2.94 -9.57 -8.20
CA SER A 119 2.24 -8.30 -8.22
C SER A 119 3.15 -7.21 -7.70
N PHE A 120 2.67 -5.97 -7.74
CA PHE A 120 3.38 -4.83 -7.22
C PHE A 120 2.55 -4.05 -6.23
N HIS A 121 3.25 -3.37 -5.35
CA HIS A 121 2.72 -2.32 -4.50
C HIS A 121 3.40 -1.00 -4.89
N ALA A 122 2.69 0.11 -4.83
CA ALA A 122 3.31 1.43 -4.87
C ALA A 122 2.84 2.33 -3.73
N TYR A 123 3.73 3.25 -3.34
CA TYR A 123 3.49 4.25 -2.31
C TYR A 123 4.00 5.60 -2.82
N SER A 124 3.26 6.69 -2.62
CA SER A 124 3.72 8.05 -2.89
C SER A 124 4.02 8.81 -1.61
N SER A 125 5.04 9.68 -1.62
CA SER A 125 5.34 10.58 -0.49
C SER A 125 4.38 11.78 -0.42
N LYS A 126 3.60 12.04 -1.47
CA LYS A 126 2.66 13.16 -1.52
C LYS A 126 1.37 12.84 -0.76
N LEU A 127 1.26 13.34 0.48
CA LEU A 127 0.05 13.20 1.28
C LEU A 127 -1.18 13.84 0.62
N LEU A 128 -2.32 13.16 0.73
CA LEU A 128 -3.61 13.59 0.22
C LEU A 128 -4.59 13.81 1.37
N THR A 129 -5.43 14.84 1.28
CA THR A 129 -6.66 14.91 2.09
C THR A 129 -7.59 13.77 1.72
N HIS A 130 -8.59 13.49 2.56
CA HIS A 130 -9.57 12.44 2.26
C HIS A 130 -10.29 12.64 0.91
N LYS A 131 -10.65 13.88 0.57
CA LYS A 131 -11.28 14.21 -0.73
C LYS A 131 -10.36 13.96 -1.91
N GLU A 132 -9.08 14.30 -1.78
CA GLU A 132 -8.07 14.03 -2.81
C GLU A 132 -7.79 12.53 -2.93
N TRP A 133 -7.75 11.81 -1.82
CA TRP A 133 -7.59 10.36 -1.79
C TRP A 133 -8.76 9.66 -2.48
N LEU A 134 -10.03 10.03 -2.21
CA LEU A 134 -11.17 9.46 -2.93
C LEU A 134 -11.10 9.70 -4.44
N ARG A 135 -10.68 10.90 -4.87
CA ARG A 135 -10.46 11.19 -6.29
C ARG A 135 -9.35 10.33 -6.87
N PHE A 136 -8.23 10.19 -6.16
CA PHE A 136 -7.13 9.31 -6.55
C PHE A 136 -7.61 7.86 -6.70
N MET A 137 -8.32 7.30 -5.72
CA MET A 137 -8.89 5.94 -5.78
C MET A 137 -9.86 5.78 -6.96
N GLY A 138 -10.70 6.79 -7.23
CA GLY A 138 -11.59 6.81 -8.39
C GLY A 138 -10.83 6.82 -9.72
N SER A 139 -9.76 7.61 -9.84
CA SER A 139 -8.89 7.61 -11.02
C SER A 139 -8.24 6.24 -11.26
N LEU A 140 -7.91 5.49 -10.19
CA LEU A 140 -7.31 4.17 -10.35
C LEU A 140 -8.23 3.19 -11.09
N LEU A 141 -9.55 3.32 -10.96
CA LEU A 141 -10.52 2.49 -11.69
C LEU A 141 -10.46 2.70 -13.21
N LEU A 142 -10.01 3.88 -13.65
CA LEU A 142 -9.91 4.24 -15.08
C LEU A 142 -8.60 3.73 -15.71
N ILE A 143 -7.65 3.28 -14.88
CA ILE A 143 -6.39 2.73 -15.37
C ILE A 143 -6.61 1.39 -16.06
N ASN A 144 -7.55 0.57 -15.62
CA ASN A 144 -7.81 -0.70 -16.31
C ASN A 144 -8.45 -0.42 -17.69
N PRO A 145 -7.95 -1.01 -18.80
CA PRO A 145 -8.58 -0.83 -20.11
C PRO A 145 -9.99 -1.44 -20.14
N ALA A 146 -10.98 -0.68 -20.59
CA ALA A 146 -12.40 -1.05 -20.53
C ALA A 146 -12.74 -2.38 -21.25
N ASN A 147 -12.00 -2.72 -22.30
CA ASN A 147 -12.24 -3.91 -23.13
C ASN A 147 -11.07 -4.91 -23.06
N SER A 148 -10.37 -4.98 -21.92
CA SER A 148 -9.27 -5.90 -21.71
C SER A 148 -9.53 -6.82 -20.53
N SER A 149 -9.15 -8.09 -20.67
CA SER A 149 -9.08 -9.03 -19.55
C SER A 149 -7.85 -8.78 -18.66
N PHE A 150 -6.91 -7.95 -19.13
CA PHE A 150 -5.71 -7.59 -18.39
C PHE A 150 -5.99 -6.42 -17.44
N ASN A 151 -5.94 -6.70 -16.14
CA ASN A 151 -6.04 -5.70 -15.08
C ASN A 151 -4.66 -5.26 -14.63
N ILE A 152 -4.42 -3.95 -14.68
CA ILE A 152 -3.23 -3.31 -14.13
C ILE A 152 -3.41 -3.11 -12.62
N ILE A 153 -4.59 -2.68 -12.19
CA ILE A 153 -4.93 -2.38 -10.79
C ILE A 153 -5.98 -3.38 -10.28
N ASP A 154 -5.89 -3.80 -9.02
CA ASP A 154 -6.94 -4.61 -8.40
C ASP A 154 -8.18 -3.74 -8.06
N ASN A 155 -9.24 -3.89 -8.86
CA ASN A 155 -10.50 -3.17 -8.65
C ASN A 155 -11.21 -3.57 -7.34
N ARG A 156 -11.08 -4.83 -6.90
CA ARG A 156 -11.65 -5.29 -5.63
C ARG A 156 -10.93 -4.63 -4.47
N TRP A 157 -9.60 -4.55 -4.54
CA TRP A 157 -8.81 -3.80 -3.57
C TRP A 157 -9.29 -2.36 -3.47
N ILE A 158 -9.48 -1.65 -4.60
CA ILE A 158 -10.02 -0.28 -4.61
C ILE A 158 -11.37 -0.22 -3.86
N GLY A 159 -12.31 -1.10 -4.21
CA GLY A 159 -13.64 -1.14 -3.59
C GLY A 159 -13.57 -1.33 -2.07
N HIS A 160 -12.82 -2.33 -1.62
CA HIS A 160 -12.60 -2.58 -0.19
C HIS A 160 -11.96 -1.40 0.53
N ARG A 161 -10.98 -0.74 -0.09
CA ARG A 161 -10.28 0.39 0.54
C ARG A 161 -11.19 1.62 0.64
N ILE A 162 -11.99 1.91 -0.40
CA ILE A 162 -13.01 2.97 -0.35
C ILE A 162 -14.02 2.69 0.78
N MET A 163 -14.54 1.47 0.88
CA MET A 163 -15.48 1.07 1.94
C MET A 163 -14.87 1.20 3.34
N SER A 164 -13.58 0.86 3.48
CA SER A 164 -12.87 0.97 4.76
C SER A 164 -12.52 2.42 5.14
N GLY A 165 -12.56 3.35 4.18
CA GLY A 165 -12.13 4.73 4.36
C GLY A 165 -10.61 4.92 4.45
N PHE A 166 -9.82 3.90 4.11
CA PHE A 166 -8.36 3.95 4.04
C PHE A 166 -7.80 2.84 3.16
N SER A 167 -6.60 3.07 2.62
CA SER A 167 -5.85 2.06 1.86
C SER A 167 -4.97 1.23 2.79
N THR A 168 -4.71 -0.01 2.40
CA THR A 168 -3.76 -0.89 3.09
C THR A 168 -2.98 -1.71 2.09
N LEU A 169 -1.70 -1.94 2.36
CA LEU A 169 -0.85 -2.81 1.57
C LEU A 169 -0.08 -3.76 2.48
N ARG A 170 0.03 -5.02 2.05
CA ARG A 170 0.69 -6.10 2.79
C ARG A 170 2.20 -5.86 2.89
N TRP A 171 2.77 -6.12 4.06
CA TRP A 171 4.21 -6.02 4.36
C TRP A 171 4.86 -7.37 4.68
N SER A 172 4.09 -8.39 5.03
CA SER A 172 4.61 -9.73 5.33
C SER A 172 4.25 -10.78 4.27
N ASN A 173 4.73 -12.00 4.49
CA ASN A 173 4.28 -13.21 3.81
C ASN A 173 4.36 -14.38 4.80
N ASN A 174 3.63 -14.26 5.91
CA ASN A 174 3.70 -15.20 7.03
C ASN A 174 2.81 -16.44 6.81
N SER A 175 1.70 -16.30 6.06
CA SER A 175 0.83 -17.40 5.66
C SER A 175 1.43 -18.31 4.59
N GLY A 176 2.42 -17.82 3.83
CA GLY A 176 2.93 -18.49 2.62
C GLY A 176 1.98 -18.41 1.42
N THR A 177 0.85 -17.70 1.53
CA THR A 177 -0.11 -17.49 0.43
C THR A 177 0.53 -16.74 -0.75
N TYR A 178 1.53 -15.91 -0.48
CA TYR A 178 2.18 -15.07 -1.48
C TYR A 178 3.59 -15.59 -1.80
N LYS A 179 4.17 -15.12 -2.91
CA LYS A 179 5.52 -15.53 -3.31
C LYS A 179 6.62 -14.94 -2.43
N SER A 180 6.47 -13.67 -2.03
CA SER A 180 7.47 -13.00 -1.21
C SER A 180 6.88 -11.88 -0.37
N ILE A 181 7.69 -11.40 0.58
CA ILE A 181 7.52 -10.06 1.14
C ILE A 181 7.75 -9.01 0.04
N PRO A 182 7.15 -7.80 0.14
CA PRO A 182 7.42 -6.75 -0.82
C PRO A 182 8.88 -6.29 -0.76
N GLN A 183 9.51 -6.17 -1.93
CA GLN A 183 10.89 -5.72 -2.10
C GLN A 183 10.95 -4.61 -3.14
N LYS A 184 11.72 -3.55 -2.86
CA LYS A 184 11.89 -2.39 -3.72
C LYS A 184 12.27 -2.83 -5.14
N THR A 185 11.64 -2.22 -6.13
CA THR A 185 11.90 -2.47 -7.55
C THR A 185 11.74 -1.17 -8.33
N GLU A 186 12.25 -1.17 -9.55
CA GLU A 186 12.09 -0.08 -10.50
C GLU A 186 11.13 -0.49 -11.62
N ILE A 187 10.57 0.52 -12.30
CA ILE A 187 9.81 0.30 -13.54
C ILE A 187 10.80 0.03 -14.66
N LYS A 188 10.55 -1.04 -15.43
CA LYS A 188 11.35 -1.34 -16.62
C LYS A 188 10.86 -0.48 -17.78
N LEU A 189 11.53 0.65 -18.00
CA LEU A 189 11.22 1.58 -19.08
C LEU A 189 11.91 1.25 -20.41
N PHE A 190 12.85 0.30 -20.40
CA PHE A 190 13.67 -0.13 -21.53
C PHE A 190 13.76 -1.67 -21.59
#